data_AF-A0A658KBG6-F1
#
_entry.id   AF-A0A658KBG6-F1
#
_cell.length_a   1.000
_cell.length_b   1.000
_cell.length_c   1.000
_cell.angle_alpha   90.00
_cell.angle_beta   90.00
_cell.angle_gamma   90.00
#
_symmetry.space_group_name_H-M   'P 1'
#
loop_
_entity.id
_entity.type
_entity.pdbx_description
1 polymer ?
#
loop_
_entity_poly.entity_id
_entity_poly.type
_entity_poly.pdbx_seq_one_letter_code
_entity_poly.pdbx_strand_id
1 'polypeptide(L)'
;MAGFTPASVIVEVMNDDGTMARRPDLELFAEKHGIRIGTIADLIHYRLSTEHTIVRIGERDLPTVHGTFRLFSYEDRIEGGVHMAMVMGDIRRDDPTLVRVHVVDPLRDLVGAEYTGPSNWTLWAALQRVAQEGRGVVVVLANHESSQALLERIPQLTQPPRQYTRSQSRIYSEVGTGAQILQDLGVGKLRHLGPPLKYAGLTGYDLEVIKNIPFPG
;
A
#
# COMPACT_ATOMS: atom_id res chain seq x y z
N MET A 1 12.28 17.24 8.24
CA MET A 1 13.49 16.78 7.53
C MET A 1 14.71 17.70 7.72
N ALA A 2 14.67 18.97 7.30
CA ALA A 2 15.85 19.85 7.38
C ALA A 2 16.07 20.55 8.75
N GLY A 3 15.31 20.20 9.79
CA GLY A 3 15.42 20.80 11.13
C GLY A 3 14.89 22.24 11.26
N PHE A 4 14.34 22.83 10.20
CA PHE A 4 13.72 24.15 10.21
C PHE A 4 12.22 24.11 10.52
N THR A 5 11.62 25.29 10.71
CA THR A 5 10.17 25.48 10.82
C THR A 5 9.44 24.81 9.64
N PRO A 6 8.27 24.17 9.86
CA PRO A 6 7.47 23.52 8.80
C PRO A 6 6.82 24.51 7.82
N ALA A 7 7.62 25.33 7.13
CA ALA A 7 7.16 26.33 6.17
C ALA A 7 8.08 26.34 4.94
N SER A 8 7.51 26.58 3.75
CA SER A 8 8.24 26.65 2.48
C SER A 8 7.64 27.69 1.54
N VAL A 9 8.48 28.29 0.69
CA VAL A 9 8.06 29.12 -0.45
C VAL A 9 8.17 28.28 -1.72
N ILE A 10 7.11 28.23 -2.50
CA ILE A 10 7.06 27.48 -3.77
C ILE A 10 6.66 28.40 -4.91
N VAL A 11 7.22 28.16 -6.09
CA VAL A 11 6.82 28.80 -7.35
C VAL A 11 6.91 27.77 -8.46
N GLU A 12 5.98 27.82 -9.40
CA GLU A 12 6.01 26.95 -10.57
C GLU A 12 7.04 27.46 -11.59
N VAL A 13 7.81 26.55 -12.18
CA VAL A 13 8.80 26.87 -13.21
C VAL A 13 8.12 26.83 -14.59
N MET A 14 8.23 27.92 -15.32
CA MET A 14 7.76 28.05 -16.70
C MET A 14 8.94 28.10 -17.66
N ASN A 15 8.73 27.60 -18.87
CA ASN A 15 9.64 27.78 -20.00
C ASN A 15 9.57 29.24 -20.50
N ASP A 16 10.59 29.67 -21.24
CA ASP A 16 10.68 31.04 -21.78
C ASP A 16 9.53 31.37 -22.77
N ASP A 17 8.92 30.35 -23.37
CA ASP A 17 7.76 30.46 -24.25
C ASP A 17 6.42 30.58 -23.50
N GLY A 18 6.46 30.62 -22.17
CA GLY A 18 5.29 30.71 -21.28
C GLY A 18 4.58 29.37 -21.03
N THR A 19 5.08 28.25 -21.57
CA THR A 19 4.54 26.92 -21.27
C THR A 19 5.05 26.40 -19.92
N MET A 20 4.32 25.45 -19.32
CA MET A 20 4.75 24.80 -18.07
C MET A 20 5.93 23.86 -18.32
N ALA A 21 7.03 24.05 -17.60
CA ALA A 21 8.20 23.18 -17.68
C ALA A 21 7.83 21.73 -17.31
N ARG A 22 8.23 20.78 -18.14
CA ARG A 22 8.09 19.34 -17.88
C ARG A 22 9.39 18.78 -17.35
N ARG A 23 9.40 17.49 -16.99
CA ARG A 23 10.56 16.84 -16.37
C ARG A 23 11.89 17.04 -17.15
N PRO A 24 11.94 16.88 -18.50
CA PRO A 24 13.17 17.14 -19.23
C PRO A 24 13.66 18.59 -19.11
N ASP A 25 12.73 19.55 -19.15
CA ASP A 25 13.03 20.98 -19.00
C ASP A 25 13.55 21.29 -17.59
N LEU A 26 12.93 20.69 -16.58
CA LEU A 26 13.31 20.84 -15.18
C LEU A 26 14.68 20.23 -14.87
N GLU A 27 15.05 19.12 -15.51
CA GLU A 27 16.37 18.50 -15.38
C GLU A 27 17.47 19.43 -15.93
N LEU A 28 17.24 20.07 -17.08
CA LEU A 28 18.15 21.08 -17.65
C LEU A 28 18.22 22.35 -16.79
N PHE A 29 17.07 22.82 -16.29
CA PHE A 29 17.01 23.99 -15.41
C PHE A 29 17.77 23.74 -14.09
N ALA A 30 17.59 22.56 -13.50
CA ALA A 30 18.27 22.14 -12.28
C ALA A 30 19.79 22.12 -12.47
N GLU A 31 20.28 21.57 -13.58
CA GLU A 31 21.71 21.57 -13.92
C GLU A 31 22.25 23.00 -14.10
N LYS A 32 21.56 23.83 -14.90
CA LYS A 32 21.95 25.21 -15.18
C LYS A 32 22.12 26.06 -13.92
N HIS A 33 21.27 25.84 -12.91
CA HIS A 33 21.24 26.64 -11.68
C HIS A 33 21.85 25.94 -10.47
N GLY A 34 22.39 24.72 -10.62
CA GLY A 34 22.98 23.96 -9.52
C GLY A 34 21.97 23.54 -8.44
N ILE A 35 20.72 23.31 -8.83
CA ILE A 35 19.62 22.95 -7.92
C ILE A 35 19.40 21.43 -7.99
N ARG A 36 19.04 20.81 -6.86
CA ARG A 36 18.66 19.38 -6.82
C ARG A 36 17.20 19.19 -7.22
N ILE A 37 16.91 18.16 -8.00
CA ILE A 37 15.56 17.73 -8.38
C ILE A 37 15.19 16.44 -7.66
N GLY A 38 13.92 16.27 -7.33
CA GLY A 38 13.36 15.04 -6.75
C GLY A 38 11.86 14.97 -7.00
N THR A 39 11.26 13.79 -6.81
CA THR A 39 9.82 13.60 -6.99
C THR A 39 9.09 13.52 -5.64
N ILE A 40 7.81 13.88 -5.63
CA ILE A 40 6.95 13.67 -4.46
C ILE A 40 6.87 12.17 -4.11
N ALA A 41 6.88 11.28 -5.12
CA ALA A 41 6.89 9.84 -4.91
C ALA A 41 8.15 9.37 -4.15
N ASP A 42 9.32 9.88 -4.53
CA ASP A 42 10.58 9.56 -3.83
C ASP A 42 10.59 10.11 -2.42
N LEU A 43 10.02 11.31 -2.20
CA LEU A 43 9.90 11.90 -0.87
C LEU A 43 8.99 11.08 0.04
N ILE A 44 7.84 10.62 -0.47
CA ILE A 44 6.93 9.72 0.26
C ILE A 44 7.66 8.43 0.63
N HIS A 45 8.35 7.81 -0.34
CA HIS A 45 9.12 6.60 -0.12
C HIS A 45 10.23 6.79 0.93
N TYR A 46 10.97 7.91 0.86
CA TYR A 46 12.01 8.26 1.82
C TYR A 46 11.44 8.41 3.24
N ARG A 47 10.34 9.14 3.39
CA ARG A 47 9.72 9.34 4.71
C ARG A 47 9.21 8.03 5.30
N LEU A 48 8.50 7.21 4.52
CA LEU A 48 7.95 5.95 5.03
C LEU A 48 9.04 4.93 5.41
N SER A 49 10.20 4.98 4.77
CA SER A 49 11.34 4.09 5.09
C SER A 49 12.26 4.61 6.21
N THR A 50 12.17 5.90 6.57
CA THR A 50 13.03 6.51 7.60
C THR A 50 12.27 6.96 8.85
N GLU A 51 10.96 7.14 8.76
CA GLU A 51 10.08 7.55 9.85
C GLU A 51 9.15 6.39 10.21
N HIS A 52 8.99 6.09 11.50
CA HIS A 52 7.95 5.17 11.99
C HIS A 52 6.63 5.93 12.10
N THR A 53 5.80 5.80 11.07
CA THR A 53 4.52 6.51 10.95
C THR A 53 3.35 5.71 11.50
N ILE A 54 3.51 4.39 11.57
CA ILE A 54 2.49 3.43 12.01
C ILE A 54 2.77 2.96 13.44
N VAL A 55 1.75 2.97 14.30
CA VAL A 55 1.87 2.55 15.71
C VAL A 55 0.82 1.51 16.06
N ARG A 56 1.27 0.39 16.66
CA ARG A 56 0.37 -0.64 17.18
C ARG A 56 -0.40 -0.10 18.39
N ILE A 57 -1.73 -0.16 18.33
CA ILE A 57 -2.63 0.38 19.37
C ILE A 57 -3.47 -0.70 20.07
N GLY A 58 -3.49 -1.92 19.56
CA GLY A 58 -4.25 -3.01 20.19
C GLY A 58 -3.96 -4.39 19.60
N GLU A 59 -4.23 -5.41 20.41
CA GLU A 59 -4.11 -6.82 20.06
C GLU A 59 -5.24 -7.61 20.73
N ARG A 60 -5.92 -8.49 19.99
CA ARG A 60 -6.98 -9.39 20.47
C ARG A 60 -7.04 -10.65 19.64
N ASP A 61 -7.46 -11.76 20.24
CA ASP A 61 -7.93 -12.91 19.47
C ASP A 61 -9.29 -12.60 18.83
N LEU A 62 -9.42 -12.96 17.55
CA LEU A 62 -10.61 -12.76 16.74
C LEU A 62 -11.02 -14.11 16.12
N PRO A 63 -12.02 -14.79 16.71
CA PRO A 63 -12.66 -15.93 16.07
C PRO A 63 -13.36 -15.49 14.78
N THR A 64 -13.10 -16.20 13.68
CA THR A 64 -13.75 -16.00 12.39
C THR A 64 -14.28 -17.32 11.85
N VAL A 65 -15.07 -17.26 10.78
CA VAL A 65 -15.50 -18.46 10.03
C VAL A 65 -14.35 -19.24 9.41
N HIS A 66 -13.15 -18.64 9.28
CA HIS A 66 -11.95 -19.29 8.77
C HIS A 66 -11.02 -19.78 9.89
N GLY A 67 -11.41 -19.64 11.16
CA GLY A 67 -10.57 -19.93 12.32
C GLY A 67 -10.21 -18.68 13.11
N THR A 68 -9.38 -18.86 14.13
CA THR A 68 -9.01 -17.77 15.06
C THR A 68 -7.75 -17.08 14.59
N PHE A 69 -7.84 -15.76 14.38
CA PHE A 69 -6.70 -14.90 14.06
C PHE A 69 -6.35 -14.05 15.27
N ARG A 70 -5.08 -13.71 15.43
CA ARG A 70 -4.66 -12.58 16.26
C ARG A 70 -4.85 -11.31 15.44
N LEU A 71 -5.77 -10.46 15.87
CA LEU A 71 -6.03 -9.16 15.30
C LEU A 71 -5.12 -8.13 15.96
N PHE A 72 -4.35 -7.41 15.14
CA PHE A 72 -3.58 -6.24 15.53
C PHE A 72 -4.19 -5.00 14.90
N SER A 73 -4.33 -3.94 15.68
CA SER A 73 -4.80 -2.63 15.21
C SER A 73 -3.64 -1.64 15.20
N TYR A 74 -3.56 -0.84 14.15
CA TYR A 74 -2.52 0.15 13.95
C TYR A 74 -3.10 1.51 13.62
N GLU A 75 -2.55 2.56 14.21
CA GLU A 75 -2.89 3.95 13.90
C GLU A 75 -1.83 4.57 12.98
N ASP A 76 -2.27 5.21 11.90
CA ASP A 76 -1.42 6.06 11.07
C ASP A 76 -1.37 7.48 11.65
N ARG A 77 -0.18 7.91 12.09
CA ARG A 77 0.02 9.23 12.72
C ARG A 77 0.18 10.38 11.72
N ILE A 78 0.24 10.10 10.43
CA ILE A 78 0.45 11.10 9.37
C ILE A 78 -0.86 11.38 8.64
N GLU A 79 -1.47 10.35 8.07
CA GLU A 79 -2.72 10.49 7.30
C GLU A 79 -3.97 10.35 8.19
N GLY A 80 -3.80 9.79 9.39
CA GLY A 80 -4.91 9.36 10.22
C GLY A 80 -5.54 8.06 9.70
N GLY A 81 -6.31 7.40 10.55
CA GLY A 81 -6.99 6.15 10.20
C GLY A 81 -6.41 4.93 10.91
N VAL A 82 -7.18 3.85 10.87
CA VAL A 82 -6.86 2.61 11.58
C VAL A 82 -6.71 1.49 10.57
N HIS A 83 -5.53 0.88 10.56
CA HIS A 83 -5.25 -0.34 9.80
C HIS A 83 -5.39 -1.55 10.71
N MET A 84 -5.62 -2.71 10.10
CA MET A 84 -5.71 -3.97 10.82
C MET A 84 -4.75 -4.98 10.21
N ALA A 85 -4.22 -5.87 11.03
CA ALA A 85 -3.53 -7.07 10.55
C ALA A 85 -4.10 -8.30 11.25
N MET A 86 -4.50 -9.28 10.46
CA MET A 86 -5.00 -10.57 10.93
C MET A 86 -3.91 -11.61 10.75
N VAL A 87 -3.39 -12.12 11.86
CA VAL A 87 -2.26 -13.04 11.91
C VAL A 87 -2.72 -14.42 12.34
N MET A 88 -2.35 -15.45 11.58
CA MET A 88 -2.52 -16.84 11.99
C MET A 88 -1.16 -17.49 12.16
N GLY A 89 -1.02 -18.31 13.20
CA GLY A 89 0.22 -19.00 13.53
C GLY A 89 1.32 -18.09 14.09
N ASP A 90 2.52 -18.66 14.23
CA ASP A 90 3.73 -17.98 14.68
C ASP A 90 4.50 -17.41 13.48
N ILE A 91 4.91 -16.14 13.57
CA ILE A 91 5.59 -15.43 12.49
C ILE A 91 7.07 -15.28 12.86
N ARG A 92 7.95 -15.73 11.97
CA ARG A 92 9.40 -15.69 12.16
C ARG A 92 10.05 -15.05 10.97
N ARG A 93 11.05 -14.21 11.23
CA ARG A 93 11.72 -13.39 10.20
C ARG A 93 12.32 -14.24 9.07
N ASP A 94 12.95 -15.36 9.41
CA ASP A 94 13.66 -16.21 8.46
C ASP A 94 12.76 -17.16 7.65
N ASP A 95 11.51 -17.32 8.09
CA ASP A 95 10.54 -18.24 7.49
C ASP A 95 9.65 -17.51 6.46
N PRO A 96 9.54 -18.02 5.22
CA PRO A 96 8.62 -17.45 4.23
C PRO A 96 7.16 -17.46 4.70
N THR A 97 6.63 -16.27 4.98
CA THR A 97 5.28 -16.06 5.50
C THR A 97 4.31 -15.78 4.35
N LEU A 98 3.11 -16.38 4.39
CA LEU A 98 2.06 -16.06 3.42
C LEU A 98 1.46 -14.70 3.76
N VAL A 99 1.48 -13.75 2.83
CA VAL A 99 1.11 -12.36 3.10
C VAL A 99 0.14 -11.83 2.06
N ARG A 100 -0.90 -11.14 2.51
CA ARG A 100 -1.74 -10.26 1.69
C ARG A 100 -1.75 -8.87 2.30
N VAL A 101 -1.42 -7.84 1.51
CA VAL A 101 -1.75 -6.45 1.84
C VAL A 101 -2.97 -6.08 1.00
N HIS A 102 -4.08 -5.75 1.66
CA HIS A 102 -5.39 -5.58 1.05
C HIS A 102 -5.93 -4.18 1.29
N VAL A 103 -6.39 -3.52 0.23
CA VAL A 103 -7.21 -2.31 0.31
C VAL A 103 -8.65 -2.76 0.12
N VAL A 104 -9.51 -2.44 1.08
CA VAL A 104 -10.93 -2.87 1.08
C VAL A 104 -11.64 -2.33 -0.16
N ASP A 105 -12.27 -3.22 -0.92
CA ASP A 105 -13.24 -2.89 -1.96
C ASP A 105 -14.61 -3.37 -1.46
N PRO A 106 -15.48 -2.46 -0.94
CA PRO A 106 -16.72 -2.86 -0.28
C PRO A 106 -17.62 -3.72 -1.16
N LEU A 107 -17.67 -3.45 -2.45
CA LEU A 107 -18.52 -4.20 -3.38
C LEU A 107 -17.99 -5.62 -3.60
N ARG A 108 -16.66 -5.79 -3.74
CA ARG A 108 -16.08 -7.13 -3.88
C ARG A 108 -16.04 -7.90 -2.57
N ASP A 109 -15.69 -7.24 -1.48
CA ASP A 109 -15.43 -7.88 -0.19
C ASP A 109 -16.69 -8.12 0.65
N LEU A 110 -17.74 -7.30 0.50
CA LEU A 110 -19.00 -7.47 1.25
C LEU A 110 -20.09 -8.18 0.45
N VAL A 111 -20.25 -7.83 -0.84
CA VAL A 111 -21.35 -8.39 -1.67
C VAL A 111 -20.89 -9.41 -2.71
N GLY A 112 -19.58 -9.69 -2.79
CA GLY A 112 -19.04 -10.66 -3.73
C GLY A 112 -19.14 -10.22 -5.19
N ALA A 113 -19.11 -8.91 -5.45
CA ALA A 113 -19.24 -8.38 -6.81
C ALA A 113 -18.08 -8.85 -7.71
N GLU A 114 -18.44 -9.37 -8.88
CA GLU A 114 -17.53 -9.64 -9.98
C GLU A 114 -17.47 -8.42 -10.91
N TYR A 115 -16.27 -8.11 -11.41
CA TYR A 115 -16.06 -7.01 -12.36
C TYR A 115 -15.48 -7.56 -13.66
N THR A 116 -15.71 -6.86 -14.76
CA THR A 116 -15.03 -7.13 -16.02
C THR A 116 -13.52 -6.89 -15.87
N GLY A 117 -12.72 -7.96 -15.87
CA GLY A 117 -11.27 -7.87 -15.72
C GLY A 117 -10.66 -9.12 -15.07
N PRO A 118 -9.35 -9.12 -14.77
CA PRO A 118 -8.71 -10.25 -14.12
C PRO A 118 -9.23 -10.48 -12.70
N SER A 119 -9.50 -11.74 -12.36
CA SER A 119 -9.80 -12.15 -10.99
C SER A 119 -8.63 -11.77 -10.07
N ASN A 120 -8.96 -11.31 -8.87
CA ASN A 120 -7.98 -10.90 -7.87
C ASN A 120 -8.44 -11.39 -6.50
N TRP A 121 -7.49 -11.57 -5.60
CA TRP A 121 -7.75 -11.94 -4.21
C TRP A 121 -8.75 -10.98 -3.57
N THR A 122 -9.85 -11.53 -3.08
CA THR A 122 -10.77 -10.86 -2.15
C THR A 122 -10.23 -10.98 -0.73
N LEU A 123 -10.73 -10.15 0.18
CA LEU A 123 -10.40 -10.26 1.61
C LEU A 123 -10.73 -11.66 2.15
N TRP A 124 -11.93 -12.16 1.83
CA TRP A 124 -12.39 -13.50 2.22
C TRP A 124 -11.49 -14.62 1.71
N ALA A 125 -11.14 -14.60 0.42
CA ALA A 125 -10.28 -15.63 -0.16
C ALA A 125 -8.87 -15.60 0.45
N ALA A 126 -8.33 -14.42 0.72
CA ALA A 126 -7.02 -14.28 1.37
C ALA A 126 -7.05 -14.84 2.80
N LEU A 127 -8.06 -14.51 3.59
CA LEU A 127 -8.25 -15.05 4.94
C LEU A 127 -8.41 -16.56 4.93
N GLN A 128 -9.22 -17.10 4.03
CA GLN A 128 -9.39 -18.54 3.86
C GLN A 128 -8.08 -19.23 3.47
N ARG A 129 -7.31 -18.66 2.54
CA ARG A 129 -6.04 -19.25 2.09
C ARG A 129 -4.98 -19.24 3.19
N VAL A 130 -4.90 -18.15 3.97
CA VAL A 130 -4.03 -18.07 5.15
C VAL A 130 -4.46 -19.09 6.20
N ALA A 131 -5.76 -19.23 6.43
CA ALA A 131 -6.29 -20.22 7.36
C ALA A 131 -5.94 -21.66 6.98
N GLN A 132 -6.07 -22.01 5.70
CA GLN A 132 -5.70 -23.32 5.17
C GLN A 132 -4.19 -23.63 5.34
N GLU A 133 -3.34 -22.59 5.26
CA GLU A 133 -1.90 -22.73 5.50
C GLU A 133 -1.58 -22.88 7.00
N GLY A 134 -2.44 -22.37 7.88
CA GLY A 134 -2.23 -22.30 9.34
C GLY A 134 -1.19 -21.25 9.77
N ARG A 135 -0.56 -20.55 8.82
CA ARG A 135 0.46 -19.53 9.07
C ARG A 135 0.45 -18.43 8.01
N GLY A 136 0.20 -17.19 8.42
CA GLY A 136 0.25 -16.04 7.52
C GLY A 136 -0.33 -14.76 8.10
N VAL A 137 -0.27 -13.69 7.30
CA VAL A 137 -0.71 -12.35 7.66
C VAL A 137 -1.59 -11.77 6.56
N VAL A 138 -2.75 -11.25 6.93
CA VAL A 138 -3.58 -10.39 6.06
C VAL A 138 -3.63 -9.00 6.66
N VAL A 139 -2.97 -8.04 6.03
CA VAL A 139 -3.04 -6.62 6.36
C VAL A 139 -4.22 -6.00 5.60
N VAL A 140 -5.08 -5.29 6.32
CA VAL A 140 -6.19 -4.51 5.79
C VAL A 140 -5.87 -3.04 6.01
N LEU A 141 -5.52 -2.37 4.92
CA LEU A 141 -5.28 -0.93 4.92
C LEU A 141 -6.61 -0.17 4.96
N ALA A 142 -6.59 0.97 5.63
CA ALA A 142 -7.75 1.84 5.68
C ALA A 142 -7.99 2.38 4.26
N ASN A 143 -9.20 2.21 3.75
CA ASN A 143 -9.58 2.79 2.48
C ASN A 143 -10.14 4.20 2.73
N HIS A 144 -9.48 5.21 2.16
CA HIS A 144 -9.96 6.61 2.21
C HIS A 144 -10.83 6.96 0.99
N GLU A 145 -11.46 5.96 0.34
CA GLU A 145 -12.44 6.21 -0.71
C GLU A 145 -13.69 6.87 -0.11
N SER A 146 -14.02 8.08 -0.59
CA SER A 146 -15.24 8.77 -0.19
C SER A 146 -16.47 8.11 -0.81
N SER A 147 -17.63 8.29 -0.19
CA SER A 147 -18.91 7.81 -0.74
C SER A 147 -19.14 8.33 -2.17
N GLN A 148 -18.73 9.56 -2.48
CA GLN A 148 -18.79 10.12 -3.83
C GLN A 148 -17.90 9.37 -4.82
N ALA A 149 -16.65 9.07 -4.45
CA ALA A 149 -15.73 8.32 -5.32
C ALA A 149 -16.26 6.90 -5.60
N LEU A 150 -16.90 6.27 -4.62
CA LEU A 150 -17.57 4.99 -4.83
C LEU A 150 -18.75 5.12 -5.80
N LEU A 151 -19.59 6.15 -5.66
CA LEU A 151 -20.71 6.40 -6.58
C LEU A 151 -20.25 6.63 -8.03
N GLU A 152 -19.13 7.33 -8.23
CA GLU A 152 -18.54 7.57 -9.56
C GLU A 152 -17.99 6.29 -10.22
N ARG A 153 -17.61 5.28 -9.41
CA ARG A 153 -17.16 3.98 -9.91
C ARG A 153 -18.30 3.10 -10.37
N ILE A 154 -19.49 3.18 -9.76
CA ILE A 154 -20.63 2.26 -10.03
C ILE A 154 -20.94 2.14 -11.54
N PRO A 155 -21.08 3.24 -12.31
CA PRO A 155 -21.36 3.14 -13.76
C PRO A 155 -20.23 2.50 -14.57
N GLN A 156 -19.02 2.42 -14.02
CA GLN A 156 -17.81 1.93 -14.71
C GLN A 156 -17.54 0.45 -14.42
N LEU A 157 -18.22 -0.17 -13.45
CA LEU A 157 -17.98 -1.56 -13.05
C LEU A 157 -18.27 -2.57 -14.17
N THR A 158 -19.22 -2.25 -15.05
CA THR A 158 -19.64 -3.09 -16.18
C THR A 158 -19.03 -2.64 -17.50
N GLN A 159 -18.29 -1.52 -17.51
CA GLN A 159 -17.61 -1.04 -18.70
C GLN A 159 -16.22 -1.68 -18.83
N PRO A 160 -15.67 -1.80 -20.05
CA PRO A 160 -14.29 -2.23 -20.22
C PRO A 160 -13.38 -1.32 -19.40
N PRO A 161 -12.36 -1.88 -18.71
CA PRO A 161 -11.57 -1.13 -17.76
C PRO A 161 -10.91 0.06 -18.44
N ARG A 162 -11.37 1.27 -18.11
CA ARG A 162 -10.52 2.45 -18.28
C ARG A 162 -9.29 2.24 -17.40
N GLN A 163 -8.11 2.62 -17.88
CA GLN A 163 -6.92 2.71 -17.03
C GLN A 163 -7.15 3.81 -15.98
N TYR A 164 -7.87 3.46 -14.91
CA TYR A 164 -7.93 4.25 -13.71
C TYR A 164 -6.50 4.24 -13.16
N THR A 165 -5.75 5.28 -13.49
CA THR A 165 -4.35 5.38 -13.08
C THR A 165 -4.37 5.82 -11.64
N ARG A 166 -4.35 4.86 -10.71
CA ARG A 166 -4.05 5.16 -9.30
C ARG A 166 -2.75 5.97 -9.29
N SER A 167 -2.73 7.07 -8.54
CA SER A 167 -1.52 7.88 -8.45
C SER A 167 -0.38 7.01 -7.92
N GLN A 168 0.81 7.11 -8.53
CA GLN A 168 1.96 6.35 -8.06
C GLN A 168 2.24 6.63 -6.58
N SER A 169 2.02 7.87 -6.13
CA SER A 169 2.13 8.27 -4.72
C SER A 169 1.27 7.42 -3.79
N ARG A 170 0.02 7.12 -4.16
CA ARG A 170 -0.88 6.31 -3.33
C ARG A 170 -0.41 4.85 -3.27
N ILE A 171 0.06 4.30 -4.38
CA ILE A 171 0.63 2.95 -4.41
C ILE A 171 1.86 2.86 -3.51
N TYR A 172 2.76 3.85 -3.54
CA TYR A 172 3.93 3.87 -2.65
C TYR A 172 3.54 4.04 -1.18
N SER A 173 2.51 4.83 -0.87
CA SER A 173 1.97 4.96 0.48
C SER A 173 1.40 3.62 0.99
N GLU A 174 0.53 2.97 0.22
CA GLU A 174 -0.04 1.65 0.54
C GLU A 174 1.06 0.59 0.78
N VAL A 175 2.10 0.57 -0.07
CA VAL A 175 3.23 -0.36 0.07
C VAL A 175 4.05 -0.05 1.32
N GLY A 176 4.36 1.22 1.60
CA GLY A 176 5.16 1.61 2.76
C GLY A 176 4.44 1.34 4.08
N THR A 177 3.15 1.69 4.18
CA THR A 177 2.32 1.38 5.35
C THR A 177 2.21 -0.12 5.58
N GLY A 178 1.93 -0.89 4.51
CA GLY A 178 1.91 -2.35 4.59
C GLY A 178 3.27 -2.93 5.04
N ALA A 179 4.37 -2.38 4.54
CA ALA A 179 5.71 -2.82 4.89
C ALA A 179 6.06 -2.56 6.37
N GLN A 180 5.74 -1.37 6.91
CA GLN A 180 5.94 -1.08 8.34
C GLN A 180 5.13 -2.03 9.24
N ILE A 181 3.87 -2.30 8.89
CA ILE A 181 3.03 -3.25 9.64
C ILE A 181 3.64 -4.66 9.61
N LEU A 182 4.09 -5.13 8.44
CA LEU A 182 4.70 -6.46 8.31
C LEU A 182 6.02 -6.57 9.09
N GLN A 183 6.83 -5.50 9.10
CA GLN A 183 8.06 -5.42 9.88
C GLN A 183 7.78 -5.49 11.39
N ASP A 184 6.78 -4.76 11.88
CA ASP A 184 6.36 -4.79 13.29
C ASP A 184 5.83 -6.17 13.71
N LEU A 185 5.20 -6.90 12.79
CA LEU A 185 4.76 -8.29 13.00
C LEU A 185 5.90 -9.32 12.90
N GLY A 186 7.14 -8.89 12.60
CA GLY A 186 8.31 -9.76 12.51
C GLY A 186 8.45 -10.52 11.20
N VAL A 187 7.73 -10.13 10.15
CA VAL A 187 7.89 -10.71 8.81
C VAL A 187 9.22 -10.25 8.21
N GLY A 188 10.00 -11.19 7.66
CA GLY A 188 11.20 -10.88 6.86
C GLY A 188 11.07 -11.38 5.43
N LYS A 189 10.69 -12.64 5.25
CA LYS A 189 10.45 -13.26 3.93
C LYS A 189 8.97 -13.42 3.64
N LEU A 190 8.53 -13.04 2.45
CA LEU A 190 7.12 -13.03 2.10
C LEU A 190 6.79 -13.82 0.82
N ARG A 191 5.70 -14.58 0.90
CA ARG A 191 4.96 -15.19 -0.22
C ARG A 191 3.70 -14.36 -0.42
N HIS A 192 3.74 -13.44 -1.38
CA HIS A 192 2.69 -12.44 -1.58
C HIS A 192 1.49 -13.00 -2.35
N LEU A 193 0.29 -12.88 -1.79
CA LEU A 193 -0.98 -13.17 -2.45
C LEU A 193 -1.43 -11.95 -3.28
N GLY A 194 -1.11 -11.92 -4.57
CA GLY A 194 -1.42 -10.79 -5.42
C GLY A 194 -0.55 -10.68 -6.67
N PRO A 195 -0.73 -9.59 -7.45
CA PRO A 195 0.14 -9.31 -8.58
C PRO A 195 1.58 -9.03 -8.10
N PRO A 196 2.59 -9.14 -8.98
CA PRO A 196 3.98 -8.84 -8.65
C PRO A 196 4.12 -7.43 -8.05
N LEU A 197 4.70 -7.35 -6.84
CA LEU A 197 5.03 -6.07 -6.22
C LEU A 197 6.22 -5.44 -6.96
N LYS A 198 6.15 -4.12 -7.20
CA LYS A 198 7.30 -3.37 -7.72
C LYS A 198 8.33 -3.21 -6.58
N TYR A 199 9.47 -3.88 -6.72
CA TYR A 199 10.54 -3.96 -5.72
C TYR A 199 10.99 -2.62 -5.14
N ALA A 200 10.90 -1.53 -5.90
CA ALA A 200 11.33 -0.21 -5.47
C ALA A 200 10.68 0.27 -4.16
N GLY A 201 9.45 -0.17 -3.84
CA GLY A 201 8.74 0.26 -2.63
C GLY A 201 9.04 -0.56 -1.37
N LEU A 202 9.77 -1.68 -1.48
CA LEU A 202 10.14 -2.54 -0.33
C LEU A 202 11.59 -2.33 0.12
N THR A 203 12.40 -1.64 -0.70
CA THR A 203 13.78 -1.30 -0.42
C THR A 203 13.83 -0.35 0.78
N GLY A 204 14.24 -0.85 1.96
CA GLY A 204 14.33 -0.08 3.20
C GLY A 204 13.57 -0.68 4.39
N TYR A 205 12.75 -1.71 4.17
CA TYR A 205 11.95 -2.35 5.24
C TYR A 205 12.46 -3.74 5.66
N ASP A 206 13.62 -4.17 5.16
CA ASP A 206 14.17 -5.52 5.33
C ASP A 206 13.19 -6.66 4.96
N LEU A 207 12.35 -6.44 3.95
CA LEU A 207 11.37 -7.40 3.45
C LEU A 207 11.83 -8.00 2.11
N GLU A 208 11.83 -9.32 2.02
CA GLU A 208 12.23 -10.07 0.84
C GLU A 208 11.05 -10.83 0.21
N VAL A 209 10.71 -10.49 -1.04
CA VAL A 209 9.66 -11.18 -1.81
C VAL A 209 10.19 -12.47 -2.40
N ILE A 210 9.86 -13.61 -1.79
CA ILE A 210 10.28 -14.94 -2.25
C ILE A 210 9.42 -15.43 -3.41
N LYS A 211 8.11 -15.14 -3.38
CA LYS A 211 7.16 -15.62 -4.38
C LYS A 211 5.93 -14.72 -4.45
N ASN A 212 5.41 -14.51 -5.67
CA ASN A 212 4.08 -13.97 -5.88
C ASN A 212 3.12 -15.12 -6.26
N ILE A 213 1.94 -15.14 -5.66
CA ILE A 213 0.91 -16.16 -5.84
C ILE A 213 -0.32 -15.45 -6.41
N PRO A 214 -0.59 -15.60 -7.72
CA PRO A 214 -1.79 -15.01 -8.32
C PRO A 214 -3.05 -15.66 -7.77
N PHE A 215 -4.19 -14.99 -7.94
CA PHE A 215 -5.47 -15.58 -7.58
C PHE A 215 -5.75 -16.81 -8.48
N PRO A 216 -6.10 -17.97 -7.93
CA PRO A 216 -6.50 -19.12 -8.74
C PRO A 216 -7.81 -18.77 -9.45
N GLY A 217 -7.78 -18.80 -10.78
CA GLY A 217 -8.95 -18.51 -11.63
C GLY A 217 -10.05 -19.54 -11.51
#